data_AF-A0A8J2UIA3-F1
#
_entry.id   AF-A0A8J2UIA3-F1
#
_cell.length_a   1.000
_cell.length_b   1.000
_cell.length_c   1.000
_cell.angle_alpha   90.00
_cell.angle_beta   90.00
_cell.angle_gamma   90.00
#
_symmetry.space_group_name_H-M   'P 1'
#
loop_
_entity.id
_entity.type
_entity.pdbx_description
1 polymer ?
#
loop_
_entity_poly.entity_id
_entity_poly.type
_entity_poly.pdbx_seq_one_letter_code
_entity_poly.pdbx_strand_id
1 'polypeptide(L)'
;MNTRLFAATSCIIMLASSCNNGSQPAATPAAASVEASPGSFAYDLSFLQHHDSVIVLGTGEARVVVSPKYQGKVFTSTAAGDSGTSFGWIHYKAFEGPADPHMNAYGGENRLWLGPEGGKFSLFFLPGAKMEFANWKTPAAFDTEAWTVAGRDERSVRLKKTMTLINYAGTTLSIGIERSVTLLDRAKIDSMLSLTADADVKAVGYRTVNTLTNTGDKAWTETTGMPCMWLLDMFNPSPATTIVIPYSGDTSKPATTDYFGEISADRIKYQDNILFFKADGKSRGKLGIHPQRAKPVAGSYDPQHHVLTITLFNVDGNARYLNQEWNTVKPPFSGDAVNAYNDGPLADGSQMGPFYELESVSPAALLGPGQSLTHWHSVFHFVGSEAGLDMICRKVLGVSITKIKGVF
;
A
#
# COMPACT_ATOMS: atom_id res chain seq x y z
N MET A 1 5.86 -23.94 85.47
CA MET A 1 6.03 -23.70 84.03
C MET A 1 4.66 -23.78 83.38
N ASN A 2 4.17 -22.62 82.97
CA ASN A 2 2.80 -22.37 82.56
C ASN A 2 2.59 -22.75 81.09
N THR A 3 1.52 -23.50 80.81
CA THR A 3 0.56 -23.08 79.77
C THR A 3 -0.81 -23.67 80.09
N ARG A 4 -1.76 -22.78 80.34
CA ARG A 4 -3.11 -23.05 80.82
C ARG A 4 -4.01 -23.46 79.65
N LEU A 5 -4.72 -24.57 79.84
CA LEU A 5 -5.93 -24.93 79.11
C LEU A 5 -7.11 -24.40 79.94
N PHE A 6 -7.96 -23.53 79.38
CA PHE A 6 -9.27 -23.23 79.96
C PHE A 6 -10.29 -23.01 78.84
N ALA A 7 -11.26 -23.92 78.80
CA ALA A 7 -12.55 -23.69 78.17
C ALA A 7 -13.40 -22.79 79.09
N ALA A 8 -14.18 -21.88 78.50
CA ALA A 8 -15.25 -21.18 79.21
C ALA A 8 -16.42 -20.87 78.25
N THR A 9 -17.60 -20.96 78.87
CA THR A 9 -18.95 -21.15 78.35
C THR A 9 -19.68 -19.84 77.99
N SER A 10 -20.68 -19.97 77.11
CA SER A 10 -21.83 -19.11 76.73
C SER A 10 -22.16 -17.84 77.54
N CYS A 11 -22.55 -16.74 76.85
CA CYS A 11 -23.96 -16.34 76.62
C CYS A 11 -24.14 -14.91 76.04
N ILE A 12 -24.80 -14.86 74.88
CA ILE A 12 -25.88 -13.96 74.39
C ILE A 12 -25.91 -12.48 74.84
N ILE A 13 -25.79 -11.57 73.87
CA ILE A 13 -26.67 -10.39 73.72
C ILE A 13 -27.01 -10.22 72.22
N MET A 14 -28.28 -10.41 71.87
CA MET A 14 -28.88 -9.88 70.65
C MET A 14 -29.26 -8.41 70.88
N LEU A 15 -29.05 -7.54 69.89
CA LEU A 15 -29.98 -6.46 69.50
C LEU A 15 -29.56 -5.86 68.15
N ALA A 16 -30.56 -5.63 67.31
CA ALA A 16 -30.49 -5.42 65.86
C ALA A 16 -29.99 -4.03 65.43
N SER A 17 -29.41 -3.94 64.22
CA SER A 17 -29.99 -3.16 63.08
C SER A 17 -29.02 -3.01 61.90
N SER A 18 -29.62 -2.92 60.71
CA SER A 18 -29.09 -2.47 59.41
C SER A 18 -28.35 -3.48 58.53
N CYS A 19 -29.09 -3.98 57.54
CA CYS A 19 -28.52 -4.50 56.30
C CYS A 19 -27.79 -3.36 55.57
N ASN A 20 -26.50 -3.52 55.34
CA ASN A 20 -25.83 -2.78 54.27
C ASN A 20 -25.01 -3.78 53.45
N ASN A 21 -25.61 -4.25 52.35
CA ASN A 21 -24.95 -5.07 51.35
C ASN A 21 -23.95 -4.19 50.58
N GLY A 22 -22.74 -4.07 51.12
CA GLY A 22 -21.59 -3.55 50.39
C GLY A 22 -20.95 -4.66 49.57
N SER A 23 -21.54 -4.98 48.42
CA SER A 23 -20.92 -5.84 47.42
C SER A 23 -19.63 -5.20 46.90
N GLN A 24 -18.50 -5.85 47.15
CA GLN A 24 -17.26 -5.58 46.41
C GLN A 24 -17.54 -5.66 44.91
N PRO A 25 -17.02 -4.76 44.07
CA PRO A 25 -17.13 -4.94 42.63
C PRO A 25 -16.36 -6.21 42.27
N ALA A 26 -17.08 -7.20 41.75
CA ALA A 26 -16.48 -8.35 41.11
C ALA A 26 -15.55 -7.84 40.01
N ALA A 27 -14.28 -8.26 40.05
CA ALA A 27 -13.37 -8.04 38.95
C ALA A 27 -14.00 -8.66 37.70
N THR A 28 -14.29 -7.81 36.70
CA THR A 28 -14.69 -8.25 35.37
C THR A 28 -13.65 -9.25 34.88
N PRO A 29 -14.04 -10.45 34.40
CA PRO A 29 -13.09 -11.32 33.74
C PRO A 29 -12.49 -10.51 32.59
N ALA A 30 -11.17 -10.32 32.59
CA ALA A 30 -10.48 -9.83 31.41
C ALA A 30 -10.95 -10.72 30.25
N ALA A 31 -11.53 -10.10 29.22
CA ALA A 31 -11.88 -10.81 28.00
C ALA A 31 -10.62 -11.56 27.57
N ALA A 32 -10.70 -12.89 27.53
CA ALA A 32 -9.63 -13.71 27.01
C ALA A 32 -9.32 -13.16 25.61
N SER A 33 -8.14 -12.55 25.44
CA SER A 33 -7.67 -12.10 24.14
C SER A 33 -7.56 -13.36 23.29
N VAL A 34 -8.50 -13.54 22.37
CA VAL A 34 -8.34 -14.51 21.29
C VAL A 34 -7.03 -14.13 20.62
N GLU A 35 -6.00 -15.00 20.70
CA GLU A 35 -4.75 -14.78 19.99
C GLU A 35 -5.10 -14.60 18.51
N ALA A 36 -4.84 -13.39 17.99
CA ALA A 36 -5.13 -13.08 16.60
C ALA A 36 -4.30 -14.01 15.71
N SER A 37 -4.93 -14.62 14.71
CA SER A 37 -4.24 -15.57 13.83
C SER A 37 -3.37 -14.83 12.80
N PRO A 38 -2.18 -15.35 12.43
CA PRO A 38 -1.37 -14.78 11.36
C PRO A 38 -2.18 -14.54 10.07
N GLY A 39 -1.99 -13.38 9.45
CA GLY A 39 -2.75 -12.94 8.27
C GLY A 39 -4.12 -12.29 8.56
N SER A 40 -4.55 -12.26 9.83
CA SER A 40 -5.70 -11.45 10.24
C SER A 40 -5.32 -9.98 10.47
N PHE A 41 -6.29 -9.09 10.34
CA PHE A 41 -6.12 -7.67 10.60
C PHE A 41 -5.66 -7.38 12.03
N ALA A 42 -6.25 -8.04 13.04
CA ALA A 42 -5.86 -7.85 14.43
C ALA A 42 -4.43 -8.29 14.73
N TYR A 43 -3.94 -9.33 14.04
CA TYR A 43 -2.55 -9.78 14.18
C TYR A 43 -1.59 -8.70 13.66
N ASP A 44 -1.85 -8.18 12.47
CA ASP A 44 -1.02 -7.14 11.85
C ASP A 44 -1.11 -5.80 12.57
N LEU A 45 -2.30 -5.42 13.01
CA LEU A 45 -2.49 -4.21 13.81
C LEU A 45 -1.70 -4.30 15.11
N SER A 46 -1.81 -5.42 15.82
CA SER A 46 -1.05 -5.66 17.05
C SER A 46 0.45 -5.55 16.78
N PHE A 47 0.97 -6.26 15.77
CA PHE A 47 2.37 -6.18 15.38
C PHE A 47 2.81 -4.73 15.11
N LEU A 48 2.09 -4.00 14.25
CA LEU A 48 2.44 -2.62 13.89
C LEU A 48 2.39 -1.66 15.09
N GLN A 49 1.46 -1.85 16.02
CA GLN A 49 1.36 -1.04 17.25
C GLN A 49 2.57 -1.21 18.19
N HIS A 50 3.29 -2.33 18.12
CA HIS A 50 4.56 -2.48 18.84
C HIS A 50 5.68 -1.64 18.24
N HIS A 51 5.59 -1.30 16.95
CA HIS A 51 6.65 -0.62 16.20
C HIS A 51 6.36 0.85 15.88
N ASP A 52 5.10 1.28 15.92
CA ASP A 52 4.64 2.65 15.65
C ASP A 52 3.33 2.98 16.38
N SER A 53 3.12 4.27 16.62
CA SER A 53 1.82 4.85 16.98
C SER A 53 0.93 4.98 15.75
N VAL A 54 0.52 3.84 15.19
CA VAL A 54 -0.31 3.80 13.98
C VAL A 54 -1.69 4.44 14.19
N ILE A 55 -2.27 4.91 13.09
CA ILE A 55 -3.59 5.51 13.03
C ILE A 55 -4.53 4.50 12.35
N VAL A 56 -5.60 4.12 13.04
CA VAL A 56 -6.63 3.25 12.48
C VAL A 56 -7.84 4.09 12.08
N LEU A 57 -8.15 4.08 10.79
CA LEU A 57 -9.37 4.67 10.23
C LEU A 57 -10.46 3.58 10.17
N GLY A 58 -11.73 3.92 10.44
CA GLY A 58 -12.79 2.91 10.51
C GLY A 58 -14.19 3.38 10.15
N THR A 59 -14.96 2.47 9.53
CA THR A 59 -16.42 2.60 9.35
C THR A 59 -17.04 1.21 9.26
N GLY A 60 -18.02 0.89 10.11
CA GLY A 60 -18.60 -0.46 10.18
C GLY A 60 -17.54 -1.53 10.51
N GLU A 61 -17.36 -2.54 9.64
CA GLU A 61 -16.28 -3.53 9.71
C GLU A 61 -15.01 -3.11 8.95
N ALA A 62 -15.08 -2.11 8.08
CA ALA A 62 -13.95 -1.69 7.26
C ALA A 62 -12.93 -0.91 8.09
N ARG A 63 -11.65 -1.27 7.99
CA ARG A 63 -10.54 -0.58 8.69
C ARG A 63 -9.34 -0.38 7.77
N VAL A 64 -8.57 0.66 8.04
CA VAL A 64 -7.30 0.99 7.35
C VAL A 64 -6.26 1.42 8.38
N VAL A 65 -5.05 0.85 8.33
CA VAL A 65 -3.92 1.21 9.21
C VAL A 65 -2.94 2.11 8.48
N VAL A 66 -2.74 3.32 8.98
CA VAL A 66 -1.83 4.32 8.44
C VAL A 66 -0.68 4.56 9.43
N SER A 67 0.56 4.59 8.95
CA SER A 67 1.74 4.83 9.79
C SER A 67 2.38 6.18 9.47
N PRO A 68 2.34 7.15 10.40
CA PRO A 68 3.13 8.38 10.27
C PRO A 68 4.64 8.12 10.31
N LYS A 69 5.11 7.15 11.12
CA LYS A 69 6.54 6.85 11.26
C LYS A 69 7.15 6.28 9.99
N TYR A 70 6.43 5.38 9.31
CA TYR A 70 6.92 4.74 8.10
C TYR A 70 6.27 5.40 6.87
N GLN A 71 6.84 6.52 6.43
CA GLN A 71 6.51 7.31 5.22
C GLN A 71 5.05 7.77 5.04
N GLY A 72 4.21 7.76 6.09
CA GLY A 72 2.79 8.03 5.92
C GLY A 72 2.05 6.97 5.09
N LYS A 73 2.59 5.73 5.02
CA LYS A 73 2.01 4.65 4.20
C LYS A 73 0.74 4.09 4.83
N VAL A 74 -0.11 3.51 3.97
CA VAL A 74 -1.10 2.54 4.42
C VAL A 74 -0.37 1.20 4.53
N PHE A 75 -0.37 0.60 5.72
CA PHE A 75 0.23 -0.72 5.89
C PHE A 75 -0.70 -1.82 5.43
N THR A 76 -1.97 -1.76 5.86
CA THR A 76 -2.98 -2.76 5.52
C THR A 76 -4.39 -2.23 5.77
N SER A 77 -5.38 -2.93 5.22
CA SER A 77 -6.80 -2.72 5.38
C SER A 77 -7.53 -4.05 5.54
N THR A 78 -8.80 -3.99 5.97
CA THR A 78 -9.70 -5.16 6.08
C THR A 78 -11.13 -4.75 5.77
N ALA A 79 -11.89 -5.67 5.19
CA ALA A 79 -13.32 -5.53 4.92
C ALA A 79 -14.22 -6.19 5.98
N ALA A 80 -13.63 -6.90 6.96
CA ALA A 80 -14.35 -7.78 7.87
C ALA A 80 -13.88 -7.66 9.33
N GLY A 81 -13.40 -6.49 9.74
CA GLY A 81 -12.96 -6.20 11.11
C GLY A 81 -11.73 -7.00 11.52
N ASP A 82 -11.58 -7.18 12.83
CA ASP A 82 -10.37 -7.72 13.49
C ASP A 82 -9.98 -9.12 13.04
N SER A 83 -10.97 -10.00 12.80
CA SER A 83 -10.73 -11.36 12.30
C SER A 83 -10.65 -11.45 10.78
N GLY A 84 -10.92 -10.35 10.07
CA GLY A 84 -10.83 -10.28 8.62
C GLY A 84 -9.40 -10.38 8.11
N THR A 85 -9.25 -10.74 6.84
CA THR A 85 -7.96 -10.75 6.13
C THR A 85 -7.30 -9.38 6.17
N SER A 86 -6.00 -9.39 6.43
CA SER A 86 -5.11 -8.25 6.21
C SER A 86 -4.63 -8.23 4.75
N PHE A 87 -4.98 -7.20 3.99
CA PHE A 87 -4.73 -7.20 2.54
C PHE A 87 -3.32 -6.73 2.14
N GLY A 88 -2.70 -5.86 2.94
CA GLY A 88 -1.35 -5.37 2.70
C GLY A 88 -0.27 -6.41 2.98
N TRP A 89 0.79 -6.42 2.18
CA TRP A 89 1.98 -7.20 2.50
C TRP A 89 2.83 -6.45 3.53
N ILE A 90 3.15 -7.13 4.64
CA ILE A 90 4.02 -6.62 5.70
C ILE A 90 5.28 -7.48 5.77
N HIS A 91 6.44 -6.83 5.70
CA HIS A 91 7.71 -7.51 5.82
C HIS A 91 8.17 -7.55 7.28
N TYR A 92 7.63 -8.45 8.10
CA TYR A 92 7.91 -8.49 9.54
C TYR A 92 9.41 -8.47 9.87
N LYS A 93 10.23 -9.20 9.10
CA LYS A 93 11.68 -9.26 9.28
C LYS A 93 12.38 -7.90 9.11
N ALA A 94 11.84 -6.99 8.28
CA ALA A 94 12.45 -5.67 8.08
C ALA A 94 12.35 -4.77 9.33
N PHE A 95 11.48 -5.11 10.28
CA PHE A 95 11.38 -4.39 11.56
C PHE A 95 12.38 -4.91 12.61
N GLU A 96 13.09 -5.99 12.29
CA GLU A 96 14.10 -6.59 13.14
C GLU A 96 15.49 -6.10 12.73
N GLY A 97 16.29 -5.65 13.70
CA GLY A 97 17.67 -5.25 13.45
C GLY A 97 17.84 -3.78 13.02
N PRO A 98 19.07 -3.40 12.63
CA PRO A 98 19.38 -2.04 12.22
C PRO A 98 18.81 -1.73 10.84
N ALA A 99 18.60 -0.44 10.57
CA ALA A 99 18.17 0.01 9.25
C ALA A 99 19.18 -0.36 8.16
N ASP A 100 18.67 -0.84 7.03
CA ASP A 100 19.47 -1.15 5.84
C ASP A 100 19.96 0.17 5.20
N PRO A 101 21.24 0.25 4.76
CA PRO A 101 21.81 1.46 4.21
C PRO A 101 21.26 1.83 2.81
N HIS A 102 20.66 0.89 2.08
CA HIS A 102 20.11 1.06 0.74
C HIS A 102 18.60 1.31 0.76
N MET A 103 17.81 0.43 1.39
CA MET A 103 16.34 0.58 1.51
C MET A 103 15.77 -0.30 2.61
N ASN A 104 14.81 0.24 3.35
CA ASN A 104 14.12 -0.47 4.41
C ASN A 104 12.73 -0.94 3.92
N ALA A 105 12.70 -2.16 3.39
CA ALA A 105 11.52 -2.73 2.75
C ALA A 105 10.45 -3.22 3.76
N TYR A 106 9.87 -2.33 4.56
CA TYR A 106 8.85 -2.67 5.57
C TYR A 106 7.52 -3.20 4.99
N GLY A 107 7.33 -3.13 3.67
CA GLY A 107 6.07 -3.42 2.99
C GLY A 107 5.10 -2.23 2.99
N GLY A 108 3.81 -2.54 2.84
CA GLY A 108 2.68 -1.62 2.92
C GLY A 108 1.77 -1.64 1.70
N GLU A 109 0.47 -1.76 1.96
CA GLU A 109 -0.58 -1.81 0.96
C GLU A 109 -0.65 -0.59 0.02
N ASN A 110 -0.24 0.60 0.46
CA ASN A 110 -0.05 1.75 -0.43
C ASN A 110 1.03 2.69 0.12
N ARG A 111 2.12 2.85 -0.63
CA ARG A 111 3.24 3.75 -0.30
C ARG A 111 3.50 4.79 -1.39
N LEU A 112 4.01 5.95 -0.97
CA LEU A 112 4.49 6.99 -1.88
C LEU A 112 6.00 6.86 -2.07
N TRP A 113 6.42 6.85 -3.33
CA TRP A 113 7.78 6.97 -3.80
C TRP A 113 7.92 8.23 -4.65
N LEU A 114 9.15 8.71 -4.81
CA LEU A 114 9.47 9.78 -5.75
C LEU A 114 10.35 9.25 -6.86
N GLY A 115 10.18 9.79 -8.07
CA GLY A 115 11.00 9.46 -9.22
C GLY A 115 11.72 10.68 -9.80
N PRO A 116 12.70 10.46 -10.70
CA PRO A 116 13.01 9.16 -11.26
C PRO A 116 13.98 8.34 -10.38
N GLU A 117 13.87 7.01 -10.46
CA GLU A 117 14.77 6.11 -9.74
C GLU A 117 16.16 6.05 -10.38
N GLY A 118 16.22 5.85 -11.70
CA GLY A 118 17.41 6.03 -12.51
C GLY A 118 17.36 7.28 -13.39
N GLY A 119 18.12 7.30 -14.48
CA GLY A 119 18.11 8.42 -15.41
C GLY A 119 18.96 9.63 -15.00
N LYS A 120 19.11 10.58 -15.94
CA LYS A 120 19.93 11.80 -15.79
C LYS A 120 19.55 12.66 -14.58
N PHE A 121 18.33 12.52 -14.07
CA PHE A 121 17.79 13.29 -12.95
C PHE A 121 17.39 12.40 -11.78
N SER A 122 17.99 11.21 -11.64
CA SER A 122 17.71 10.27 -10.55
C SER A 122 17.76 10.95 -9.17
N LEU A 123 16.86 10.54 -8.27
CA LEU A 123 16.87 10.94 -6.86
C LEU A 123 17.59 9.94 -5.93
N PHE A 124 18.14 8.85 -6.48
CA PHE A 124 18.62 7.67 -5.74
C PHE A 124 20.11 7.41 -5.91
N PHE A 125 20.76 8.13 -6.82
CA PHE A 125 22.18 8.03 -7.10
C PHE A 125 22.87 9.38 -6.90
N LEU A 126 24.03 9.35 -6.27
CA LEU A 126 24.91 10.52 -6.20
C LEU A 126 25.41 10.91 -7.60
N PRO A 127 25.67 12.21 -7.88
CA PRO A 127 26.20 12.65 -9.16
C PRO A 127 27.45 11.88 -9.59
N GLY A 128 27.44 11.35 -10.82
CA GLY A 128 28.56 10.61 -11.40
C GLY A 128 28.72 9.16 -10.91
N ALA A 129 27.91 8.71 -9.94
CA ALA A 129 27.93 7.32 -9.50
C ALA A 129 27.49 6.37 -10.62
N LYS A 130 28.01 5.14 -10.63
CA LYS A 130 27.50 4.08 -11.52
C LYS A 130 26.11 3.66 -11.03
N MET A 131 25.16 3.52 -11.96
CA MET A 131 23.81 3.08 -11.62
C MET A 131 23.77 1.55 -11.44
N GLU A 132 24.24 1.12 -10.28
CA GLU A 132 24.29 -0.27 -9.83
C GLU A 132 23.88 -0.34 -8.36
N PHE A 133 23.48 -1.52 -7.88
CA PHE A 133 22.85 -1.66 -6.55
C PHE A 133 23.72 -1.10 -5.42
N ALA A 134 25.04 -1.28 -5.50
CA ALA A 134 26.00 -0.78 -4.51
C ALA A 134 25.99 0.76 -4.34
N ASN A 135 25.53 1.53 -5.33
CA ASN A 135 25.45 2.99 -5.27
C ASN A 135 24.02 3.51 -5.15
N TRP A 136 23.02 2.63 -5.26
CA TRP A 136 21.62 2.98 -5.19
C TRP A 136 21.21 3.18 -3.73
N LYS A 137 20.46 4.24 -3.43
CA LYS A 137 19.95 4.46 -2.07
C LYS A 137 18.61 5.19 -2.09
N THR A 138 17.68 4.70 -1.30
CA THR A 138 16.41 5.37 -1.04
C THR A 138 16.65 6.56 -0.10
N PRO A 139 16.22 7.78 -0.47
CA PRO A 139 16.24 8.93 0.43
C PRO A 139 15.44 8.69 1.72
N ALA A 140 16.07 8.99 2.86
CA ALA A 140 15.52 8.75 4.20
C ALA A 140 14.12 9.37 4.41
N ALA A 141 13.84 10.51 3.76
CA ALA A 141 12.58 11.24 3.86
C ALA A 141 11.34 10.43 3.42
N PHE A 142 11.50 9.42 2.57
CA PHE A 142 10.45 8.47 2.18
C PHE A 142 10.90 7.01 2.34
N ASP A 143 11.76 6.74 3.32
CA ASP A 143 12.20 5.39 3.69
C ASP A 143 12.04 5.17 5.20
N THR A 144 12.81 5.94 5.99
CA THR A 144 12.99 5.72 7.44
C THR A 144 12.50 6.88 8.31
N GLU A 145 12.35 8.08 7.75
CA GLU A 145 11.95 9.24 8.53
C GLU A 145 10.44 9.33 8.70
N ALA A 146 10.02 9.72 9.92
CA ALA A 146 8.63 9.99 10.23
C ALA A 146 8.09 11.23 9.49
N TRP A 147 6.78 11.19 9.23
CA TRP A 147 5.98 12.27 8.67
C TRP A 147 5.11 12.89 9.77
N THR A 148 4.81 14.18 9.62
CA THR A 148 4.03 14.93 10.61
C THR A 148 2.54 14.78 10.32
N VAL A 149 1.75 14.43 11.33
CA VAL A 149 0.28 14.44 11.22
C VAL A 149 -0.20 15.89 11.28
N ALA A 150 -0.83 16.37 10.20
CA ALA A 150 -1.37 17.72 10.07
C ALA A 150 -2.86 17.81 10.47
N GLY A 151 -3.55 16.67 10.57
CA GLY A 151 -4.93 16.58 11.01
C GLY A 151 -5.48 15.18 10.79
N ARG A 152 -6.48 14.78 11.59
CA ARG A 152 -7.16 13.50 11.44
C ARG A 152 -8.57 13.53 12.03
N ASP A 153 -9.39 12.61 11.57
CA ASP A 153 -10.67 12.23 12.15
C ASP A 153 -10.81 10.69 12.08
N GLU A 154 -12.00 10.16 12.35
CA GLU A 154 -12.27 8.71 12.37
C GLU A 154 -12.06 8.02 11.01
N ARG A 155 -12.11 8.79 9.90
CA ARG A 155 -12.07 8.28 8.53
C ARG A 155 -10.95 8.87 7.68
N SER A 156 -10.24 9.88 8.16
CA SER A 156 -9.19 10.53 7.39
C SER A 156 -7.97 10.93 8.22
N VAL A 157 -6.82 10.96 7.57
CA VAL A 157 -5.59 11.55 8.12
C VAL A 157 -4.85 12.32 7.03
N ARG A 158 -4.32 13.49 7.39
CA ARG A 158 -3.41 14.30 6.58
C ARG A 158 -2.01 14.27 7.18
N LEU A 159 -1.03 13.99 6.34
CA LEU A 159 0.38 13.86 6.69
C LEU A 159 1.20 14.84 5.85
N LYS A 160 2.29 15.36 6.42
CA LYS A 160 3.20 16.28 5.77
C LYS A 160 4.65 15.83 5.91
N LYS A 161 5.42 16.07 4.86
CA LYS A 161 6.88 15.91 4.86
C LYS A 161 7.53 17.01 4.03
N THR A 162 8.60 17.59 4.54
CA THR A 162 9.52 18.41 3.74
C THR A 162 10.83 17.67 3.60
N MET A 163 11.51 17.88 2.48
CA MET A 163 12.80 17.26 2.21
C MET A 163 13.61 18.11 1.23
N THR A 164 14.93 17.96 1.30
CA THR A 164 15.87 18.52 0.33
C THR A 164 16.64 17.36 -0.28
N LEU A 165 16.50 17.17 -1.59
CA LEU A 165 17.16 16.11 -2.34
C LEU A 165 18.12 16.71 -3.35
N ILE A 166 19.18 15.97 -3.70
CA ILE A 166 20.07 16.34 -4.81
C ILE A 166 19.90 15.27 -5.87
N ASN A 167 19.54 15.68 -7.09
CA ASN A 167 19.42 14.73 -8.18
C ASN A 167 20.79 14.41 -8.81
N TYR A 168 20.83 13.40 -9.67
CA TYR A 168 22.07 12.93 -10.33
C TYR A 168 22.78 14.01 -11.17
N ALA A 169 22.04 15.01 -11.68
CA ALA A 169 22.60 16.16 -12.39
C ALA A 169 23.17 17.24 -11.44
N GLY A 170 23.11 17.03 -10.12
CA GLY A 170 23.61 17.97 -9.11
C GLY A 170 22.64 19.09 -8.76
N THR A 171 21.37 19.01 -9.17
CA THR A 171 20.36 20.02 -8.81
C THR A 171 19.77 19.71 -7.43
N THR A 172 19.80 20.70 -6.55
CA THR A 172 19.08 20.65 -5.27
C THR A 172 17.60 20.95 -5.45
N LEU A 173 16.74 20.06 -4.98
CA LEU A 173 15.29 20.13 -5.01
C LEU A 173 14.75 20.27 -3.58
N SER A 174 14.14 21.41 -3.27
CA SER A 174 13.39 21.62 -2.03
C SER A 174 11.94 21.23 -2.24
N ILE A 175 11.51 20.17 -1.56
CA ILE A 175 10.25 19.49 -1.82
C ILE A 175 9.36 19.54 -0.57
N GLY A 176 8.09 19.86 -0.77
CA GLY A 176 7.01 19.62 0.18
C GLY A 176 6.08 18.53 -0.33
N ILE A 177 5.68 17.61 0.55
CA ILE A 177 4.64 16.61 0.31
C ILE A 177 3.52 16.80 1.32
N GLU A 178 2.29 16.84 0.84
CA GLU A 178 1.08 16.60 1.63
C GLU A 178 0.39 15.33 1.12
N ARG A 179 0.07 14.42 2.04
CA ARG A 179 -0.62 13.16 1.75
C ARG A 179 -1.85 13.04 2.62
N SER A 180 -3.01 12.88 1.98
CA SER A 180 -4.26 12.57 2.66
C SER A 180 -4.62 11.11 2.41
N VAL A 181 -4.97 10.36 3.46
CA VAL A 181 -5.57 9.03 3.36
C VAL A 181 -7.00 9.13 3.87
N THR A 182 -7.97 8.64 3.10
CA THR A 182 -9.39 8.71 3.45
C THR A 182 -10.07 7.38 3.20
N LEU A 183 -10.64 6.80 4.26
CA LEU A 183 -11.52 5.64 4.18
C LEU A 183 -12.85 6.03 3.52
N LEU A 184 -13.29 5.21 2.57
CA LEU A 184 -14.51 5.38 1.81
C LEU A 184 -15.62 4.50 2.43
N ASP A 185 -16.81 5.06 2.56
CA ASP A 185 -18.00 4.25 2.87
C ASP A 185 -18.48 3.50 1.62
N ARG A 186 -19.35 2.51 1.84
CA ARG A 186 -19.83 1.65 0.76
C ARG A 186 -20.54 2.43 -0.36
N ALA A 187 -21.37 3.40 -0.02
CA ALA A 187 -22.07 4.23 -1.01
C ALA A 187 -21.07 4.98 -1.92
N LYS A 188 -19.97 5.49 -1.35
CA LYS A 188 -18.93 6.15 -2.13
C LYS A 188 -18.15 5.16 -3.02
N ILE A 189 -17.85 3.96 -2.53
CA ILE A 189 -17.21 2.90 -3.33
C ILE A 189 -18.08 2.55 -4.54
N ASP A 190 -19.37 2.25 -4.31
CA ASP A 190 -20.30 1.85 -5.36
C ASP A 190 -20.47 2.98 -6.39
N SER A 191 -20.57 4.24 -5.94
CA SER A 191 -20.62 5.40 -6.83
C SER A 191 -19.36 5.56 -7.68
N MET A 192 -18.17 5.41 -7.09
CA MET A 192 -16.90 5.57 -7.80
C MET A 192 -16.68 4.49 -8.86
N LEU A 193 -17.15 3.27 -8.59
CA LEU A 193 -16.99 2.11 -9.47
C LEU A 193 -18.23 1.84 -10.35
N SER A 194 -19.26 2.70 -10.25
CA SER A 194 -20.54 2.53 -10.93
C SER A 194 -21.19 1.16 -10.67
N LEU A 195 -21.11 0.68 -9.43
CA LEU A 195 -21.65 -0.60 -8.99
C LEU A 195 -23.09 -0.46 -8.49
N THR A 196 -23.81 -1.57 -8.51
CA THR A 196 -25.03 -1.74 -7.73
C THR A 196 -24.64 -2.33 -6.38
N ALA A 197 -25.23 -1.83 -5.30
CA ALA A 197 -24.96 -2.34 -3.96
C ALA A 197 -25.31 -3.84 -3.88
N ASP A 198 -24.35 -4.63 -3.38
CA ASP A 198 -24.47 -6.06 -3.14
C ASP A 198 -24.06 -6.30 -1.68
N ALA A 199 -25.02 -6.69 -0.85
CA ALA A 199 -24.82 -6.91 0.57
C ALA A 199 -24.03 -8.19 0.88
N ASP A 200 -23.96 -9.12 -0.07
CA ASP A 200 -23.23 -10.38 0.08
C ASP A 200 -21.74 -10.24 -0.27
N VAL A 201 -21.33 -9.07 -0.77
CA VAL A 201 -19.94 -8.72 -1.01
C VAL A 201 -19.49 -7.73 0.05
N LYS A 202 -18.54 -8.13 0.90
CA LYS A 202 -17.86 -7.21 1.82
C LYS A 202 -16.86 -6.36 1.05
N ALA A 203 -16.67 -5.12 1.49
CA ALA A 203 -15.74 -4.20 0.84
C ALA A 203 -15.01 -3.32 1.84
N VAL A 204 -13.74 -3.03 1.54
CA VAL A 204 -13.00 -1.89 2.08
C VAL A 204 -12.42 -1.11 0.91
N GLY A 205 -12.39 0.21 1.04
CA GLY A 205 -11.73 1.04 0.06
C GLY A 205 -11.27 2.35 0.67
N TYR A 206 -10.12 2.84 0.22
CA TYR A 206 -9.61 4.13 0.61
C TYR A 206 -9.04 4.87 -0.59
N ARG A 207 -8.88 6.18 -0.41
CA ARG A 207 -8.21 7.05 -1.37
C ARG A 207 -7.01 7.71 -0.71
N THR A 208 -5.91 7.74 -1.44
CA THR A 208 -4.78 8.62 -1.18
C THR A 208 -4.80 9.78 -2.15
N VAL A 209 -4.54 10.99 -1.63
CA VAL A 209 -4.33 12.20 -2.43
C VAL A 209 -2.99 12.77 -2.02
N ASN A 210 -2.07 12.85 -2.97
CA ASN A 210 -0.68 13.22 -2.74
C ASN A 210 -0.39 14.47 -3.54
N THR A 211 0.11 15.50 -2.86
CA THR A 211 0.45 16.80 -3.47
C THR A 211 1.93 17.05 -3.28
N LEU A 212 2.63 17.18 -4.39
CA LEU A 212 4.03 17.53 -4.49
C LEU A 212 4.15 19.03 -4.77
N THR A 213 4.88 19.74 -3.92
CA THR A 213 5.09 21.19 -4.01
C THR A 213 6.58 21.50 -4.14
N ASN A 214 6.92 22.40 -5.06
CA ASN A 214 8.25 23.01 -5.09
C ASN A 214 8.33 24.10 -4.01
N THR A 215 9.03 23.82 -2.92
CA THR A 215 9.22 24.75 -1.79
C THR A 215 10.52 25.55 -1.90
N GLY A 216 11.25 25.39 -3.00
CA GLY A 216 12.48 26.12 -3.30
C GLY A 216 12.23 27.48 -3.96
N ASP A 217 13.33 28.12 -4.35
CA ASP A 217 13.38 29.44 -5.00
C ASP A 217 13.57 29.36 -6.53
N LYS A 218 13.81 28.16 -7.07
CA LYS A 218 14.04 27.91 -8.50
C LYS A 218 13.02 26.96 -9.08
N ALA A 219 12.68 27.15 -10.35
CA ALA A 219 11.79 26.26 -11.07
C ALA A 219 12.45 24.90 -11.37
N TRP A 220 11.63 23.85 -11.31
CA TRP A 220 11.95 22.53 -11.84
C TRP A 220 11.61 22.50 -13.32
N THR A 221 12.57 22.12 -14.16
CA THR A 221 12.46 22.18 -15.62
C THR A 221 13.11 20.94 -16.23
N GLU A 222 13.02 20.80 -17.55
CA GLU A 222 13.70 19.71 -18.27
C GLU A 222 15.22 19.67 -18.08
N THR A 223 15.85 20.80 -17.73
CA THR A 223 17.29 20.90 -17.56
C THR A 223 17.73 20.78 -16.12
N THR A 224 16.87 21.14 -15.16
CA THR A 224 17.14 21.04 -13.72
C THR A 224 16.61 19.74 -13.12
N GLY A 225 15.70 19.05 -13.81
CA GLY A 225 15.02 17.85 -13.35
C GLY A 225 13.63 18.15 -12.78
N MET A 226 12.67 17.28 -13.09
CA MET A 226 11.28 17.40 -12.68
C MET A 226 10.85 16.11 -11.99
N PRO A 227 10.81 16.05 -10.65
CA PRO A 227 10.43 14.82 -9.95
C PRO A 227 8.99 14.41 -10.26
N CYS A 228 8.67 13.13 -10.10
CA CYS A 228 7.30 12.60 -10.16
C CYS A 228 6.95 11.87 -8.86
N MET A 229 5.66 11.69 -8.60
CA MET A 229 5.15 10.80 -7.56
C MET A 229 4.87 9.43 -8.16
N TRP A 230 5.19 8.38 -7.42
CA TRP A 230 4.94 6.99 -7.81
C TRP A 230 4.31 6.27 -6.62
N LEU A 231 3.12 5.74 -6.83
CA LEU A 231 2.34 5.05 -5.80
C LEU A 231 2.46 3.55 -6.05
N LEU A 232 2.91 2.81 -5.05
CA LEU A 232 3.13 1.38 -5.13
C LEU A 232 2.28 0.69 -4.08
N ASP A 233 1.48 -0.28 -4.51
CA ASP A 233 0.63 -1.06 -3.63
C ASP A 233 1.17 -2.46 -3.46
N MET A 234 1.61 -2.86 -2.27
CA MET A 234 2.18 -4.18 -2.05
C MET A 234 1.14 -5.13 -1.44
N PHE A 235 0.80 -6.18 -2.18
CA PHE A 235 -0.24 -7.15 -1.79
C PHE A 235 0.32 -8.55 -1.62
N ASN A 236 -0.34 -9.35 -0.77
CA ASN A 236 -0.04 -10.76 -0.59
C ASN A 236 -0.49 -11.59 -1.81
N PRO A 237 0.38 -12.40 -2.44
CA PRO A 237 0.00 -13.25 -3.56
C PRO A 237 -0.54 -14.59 -3.07
N SER A 238 -1.31 -15.26 -3.93
CA SER A 238 -1.54 -16.71 -3.86
C SER A 238 -0.95 -17.38 -5.10
N PRO A 239 -0.76 -18.72 -5.11
CA PRO A 239 -0.31 -19.44 -6.29
C PRO A 239 -1.13 -19.23 -7.57
N ALA A 240 -2.35 -18.69 -7.45
CA ALA A 240 -3.28 -18.47 -8.54
C ALA A 240 -3.64 -16.99 -8.78
N THR A 241 -2.99 -16.04 -8.06
CA THR A 241 -3.25 -14.61 -8.26
C THR A 241 -2.88 -14.16 -9.66
N THR A 242 -3.79 -13.43 -10.29
CA THR A 242 -3.60 -12.84 -11.61
C THR A 242 -3.87 -11.34 -11.56
N ILE A 243 -2.90 -10.55 -12.01
CA ILE A 243 -3.04 -9.11 -12.25
C ILE A 243 -3.72 -8.91 -13.61
N VAL A 244 -4.60 -7.90 -13.67
CA VAL A 244 -5.44 -7.54 -14.80
C VAL A 244 -5.32 -6.03 -15.06
N ILE A 245 -4.81 -5.66 -16.23
CA ILE A 245 -4.59 -4.26 -16.60
C ILE A 245 -5.22 -3.99 -17.97
N PRO A 246 -6.42 -3.38 -18.00
CA PRO A 246 -7.00 -2.87 -19.23
C PRO A 246 -6.14 -1.77 -19.84
N TYR A 247 -5.99 -1.77 -21.17
CA TYR A 247 -5.28 -0.72 -21.91
C TYR A 247 -6.07 -0.26 -23.14
N SER A 248 -5.59 0.81 -23.77
CA SER A 248 -6.16 1.42 -24.97
C SER A 248 -5.27 1.21 -26.20
N GLY A 249 -5.92 1.20 -27.36
CA GLY A 249 -5.29 1.08 -28.67
C GLY A 249 -4.98 -0.35 -29.09
N ASP A 250 -4.97 -0.57 -30.40
CA ASP A 250 -4.66 -1.86 -31.01
C ASP A 250 -3.13 -2.01 -31.16
N THR A 251 -2.53 -2.91 -30.37
CA THR A 251 -1.08 -3.17 -30.41
C THR A 251 -0.77 -4.57 -29.90
N SER A 252 0.26 -5.19 -30.47
CA SER A 252 0.81 -6.45 -29.99
C SER A 252 1.76 -6.29 -28.80
N LYS A 253 2.24 -5.06 -28.52
CA LYS A 253 3.15 -4.76 -27.41
C LYS A 253 2.68 -3.50 -26.65
N PRO A 254 1.70 -3.63 -25.74
CA PRO A 254 1.15 -2.48 -24.99
C PRO A 254 2.03 -2.03 -23.81
N ALA A 255 3.04 -2.83 -23.45
CA ALA A 255 3.83 -2.66 -22.24
C ALA A 255 5.34 -2.82 -22.50
N THR A 256 6.13 -2.11 -21.69
CA THR A 256 7.53 -2.45 -21.39
C THR A 256 7.54 -3.65 -20.44
N THR A 257 8.36 -4.66 -20.69
CA THR A 257 8.29 -5.98 -20.00
C THR A 257 9.65 -6.56 -19.64
N ASP A 258 10.73 -5.81 -19.84
CA ASP A 258 12.12 -6.29 -19.76
C ASP A 258 12.95 -5.60 -18.67
N TYR A 259 12.30 -4.91 -17.71
CA TYR A 259 12.95 -4.21 -16.60
C TYR A 259 13.97 -5.06 -15.81
N PHE A 260 13.71 -6.37 -15.66
CA PHE A 260 14.60 -7.33 -15.00
C PHE A 260 14.95 -8.52 -15.90
N GLY A 261 14.92 -8.30 -17.22
CA GLY A 261 14.80 -9.35 -18.22
C GLY A 261 13.34 -9.54 -18.66
N GLU A 262 13.15 -10.04 -19.87
CA GLU A 262 11.83 -10.20 -20.48
C GLU A 262 10.95 -11.17 -19.67
N ILE A 263 9.72 -10.76 -19.36
CA ILE A 263 8.73 -11.62 -18.71
C ILE A 263 8.39 -12.79 -19.65
N SER A 264 8.49 -14.01 -19.13
CA SER A 264 8.21 -15.23 -19.92
C SER A 264 6.76 -15.28 -20.44
N ALA A 265 6.59 -15.79 -21.66
CA ALA A 265 5.31 -15.81 -22.37
C ALA A 265 4.24 -16.70 -21.72
N ASP A 266 4.60 -17.60 -20.81
CA ASP A 266 3.67 -18.38 -19.97
C ASP A 266 3.18 -17.60 -18.75
N ARG A 267 3.71 -16.40 -18.51
CA ARG A 267 3.37 -15.56 -17.35
C ARG A 267 2.72 -14.23 -17.70
N ILE A 268 2.73 -13.84 -18.97
CA ILE A 268 2.06 -12.65 -19.47
C ILE A 268 1.24 -12.96 -20.73
N LYS A 269 -0.01 -12.48 -20.77
CA LYS A 269 -0.92 -12.64 -21.92
C LYS A 269 -1.60 -11.32 -22.23
N TYR A 270 -1.92 -11.12 -23.52
CA TYR A 270 -2.66 -9.97 -24.01
C TYR A 270 -3.89 -10.45 -24.77
N GLN A 271 -5.09 -10.10 -24.32
CA GLN A 271 -6.35 -10.48 -24.98
C GLN A 271 -7.39 -9.38 -24.77
N ASP A 272 -8.15 -9.03 -25.81
CA ASP A 272 -9.26 -8.05 -25.74
C ASP A 272 -8.88 -6.69 -25.14
N ASN A 273 -7.68 -6.20 -25.43
CA ASN A 273 -7.09 -4.98 -24.83
C ASN A 273 -6.94 -5.06 -23.30
N ILE A 274 -6.69 -6.26 -22.77
CA ILE A 274 -6.40 -6.53 -21.37
C ILE A 274 -5.08 -7.30 -21.29
N LEU A 275 -4.18 -6.80 -20.45
CA LEU A 275 -2.95 -7.47 -20.07
C LEU A 275 -3.24 -8.30 -18.81
N PHE A 276 -2.87 -9.58 -18.86
CA PHE A 276 -2.88 -10.48 -17.72
C PHE A 276 -1.45 -10.83 -17.32
N PHE A 277 -1.15 -10.77 -16.03
CA PHE A 277 0.17 -11.08 -15.50
C PHE A 277 0.07 -11.99 -14.29
N LYS A 278 0.76 -13.13 -14.32
CA LYS A 278 0.75 -14.12 -13.24
C LYS A 278 1.57 -13.60 -12.05
N ALA A 279 0.89 -13.40 -10.92
CA ALA A 279 1.42 -12.75 -9.74
C ALA A 279 1.48 -13.71 -8.54
N ASP A 280 2.15 -14.86 -8.73
CA ASP A 280 2.19 -15.98 -7.79
C ASP A 280 3.35 -15.94 -6.79
N GLY A 281 4.19 -14.90 -6.83
CA GLY A 281 5.37 -14.79 -5.98
C GLY A 281 6.57 -15.68 -6.38
N LYS A 282 6.52 -16.38 -7.53
CA LYS A 282 7.51 -17.42 -7.92
C LYS A 282 8.47 -17.02 -9.04
N SER A 283 8.30 -15.85 -9.65
CA SER A 283 9.15 -15.39 -10.75
C SER A 283 9.18 -13.87 -10.78
N ARG A 284 10.38 -13.30 -10.69
CA ARG A 284 10.55 -11.86 -10.72
C ARG A 284 10.18 -11.31 -12.10
N GLY A 285 9.28 -10.34 -12.15
CA GLY A 285 8.90 -9.68 -13.39
C GLY A 285 8.28 -8.32 -13.12
N LYS A 286 8.62 -7.33 -13.95
CA LYS A 286 8.03 -5.98 -13.89
C LYS A 286 7.62 -5.55 -15.28
N LEU A 287 6.47 -4.91 -15.36
CA LEU A 287 5.97 -4.30 -16.58
C LEU A 287 5.58 -2.84 -16.36
N GLY A 288 5.44 -2.10 -17.45
CA GLY A 288 4.91 -0.75 -17.45
C GLY A 288 4.09 -0.43 -18.70
N ILE A 289 2.96 0.24 -18.51
CA ILE A 289 2.08 0.71 -19.59
C ILE A 289 2.38 2.17 -19.87
N HIS A 290 2.67 2.46 -21.13
CA HIS A 290 2.93 3.83 -21.59
C HIS A 290 1.67 4.72 -21.39
N PRO A 291 1.81 6.00 -21.00
CA PRO A 291 0.70 6.91 -20.69
C PRO A 291 -0.40 6.95 -21.76
N GLN A 292 -0.04 6.99 -23.04
CA GLN A 292 -1.01 7.03 -24.15
C GLN A 292 -1.94 5.80 -24.22
N ARG A 293 -1.57 4.69 -23.59
CA ARG A 293 -2.32 3.43 -23.57
C ARG A 293 -2.93 3.13 -22.21
N ALA A 294 -2.41 3.74 -21.14
CA ALA A 294 -2.86 3.50 -19.79
C ALA A 294 -4.33 3.92 -19.61
N LYS A 295 -5.14 3.02 -19.08
CA LYS A 295 -6.46 3.35 -18.53
C LYS A 295 -6.32 3.66 -17.04
N PRO A 296 -7.22 4.48 -16.45
CA PRO A 296 -7.17 4.86 -15.03
C PRO A 296 -7.64 3.75 -14.08
N VAL A 297 -7.34 2.48 -14.40
CA VAL A 297 -7.78 1.31 -13.65
C VAL A 297 -6.80 0.15 -13.82
N ALA A 298 -6.55 -0.57 -12.73
CA ALA A 298 -5.94 -1.89 -12.73
C ALA A 298 -6.60 -2.74 -11.63
N GLY A 299 -6.29 -4.03 -11.61
CA GLY A 299 -6.78 -4.90 -10.56
C GLY A 299 -6.06 -6.23 -10.51
N SER A 300 -6.47 -7.06 -9.57
CA SER A 300 -6.01 -8.44 -9.45
C SER A 300 -7.12 -9.29 -8.86
N TYR A 301 -7.10 -10.58 -9.17
CA TYR A 301 -8.02 -11.55 -8.58
C TYR A 301 -7.24 -12.72 -8.00
N ASP A 302 -7.55 -13.02 -6.73
CA ASP A 302 -7.07 -14.18 -6.01
C ASP A 302 -8.23 -15.20 -5.85
N PRO A 303 -8.25 -16.25 -6.68
CA PRO A 303 -9.32 -17.25 -6.62
C PRO A 303 -9.24 -18.13 -5.38
N GLN A 304 -8.09 -18.23 -4.71
CA GLN A 304 -7.93 -19.08 -3.53
C GLN A 304 -8.60 -18.45 -2.31
N HIS A 305 -8.49 -17.13 -2.17
CA HIS A 305 -9.04 -16.39 -1.03
C HIS A 305 -10.33 -15.63 -1.39
N HIS A 306 -10.81 -15.74 -2.63
CA HIS A 306 -11.98 -15.01 -3.14
C HIS A 306 -11.85 -13.49 -2.93
N VAL A 307 -10.70 -12.94 -3.30
CA VAL A 307 -10.40 -11.50 -3.17
C VAL A 307 -10.26 -10.88 -4.55
N LEU A 308 -11.08 -9.87 -4.84
CA LEU A 308 -10.92 -9.00 -6.00
C LEU A 308 -10.36 -7.65 -5.51
N THR A 309 -9.18 -7.29 -5.99
CA THR A 309 -8.56 -5.98 -5.74
C THR A 309 -8.73 -5.11 -6.97
N ILE A 310 -9.15 -3.87 -6.77
CA ILE A 310 -9.27 -2.85 -7.80
C ILE A 310 -8.47 -1.62 -7.37
N THR A 311 -7.75 -1.02 -8.32
CA THR A 311 -7.12 0.28 -8.14
C THR A 311 -7.66 1.27 -9.17
N LEU A 312 -7.89 2.52 -8.73
CA LEU A 312 -8.23 3.64 -9.60
C LEU A 312 -7.25 4.79 -9.35
N PHE A 313 -6.87 5.50 -10.40
CA PHE A 313 -5.89 6.60 -10.30
C PHE A 313 -6.08 7.59 -11.44
N ASN A 314 -5.56 8.82 -11.31
CA ASN A 314 -5.50 9.72 -12.46
C ASN A 314 -4.29 9.39 -13.35
N VAL A 315 -4.52 9.41 -14.65
CA VAL A 315 -3.48 9.31 -15.68
C VAL A 315 -3.73 10.39 -16.74
N ASP A 316 -2.65 10.97 -17.26
CA ASP A 316 -2.70 11.89 -18.40
C ASP A 316 -1.92 11.29 -19.56
N GLY A 317 -2.63 10.81 -20.58
CA GLY A 317 -2.02 10.15 -21.73
C GLY A 317 -1.16 11.06 -22.61
N ASN A 318 -1.25 12.38 -22.45
CA ASN A 318 -0.52 13.37 -23.23
C ASN A 318 0.62 14.04 -22.44
N ALA A 319 0.69 13.80 -21.14
CA ALA A 319 1.75 14.34 -20.31
C ALA A 319 3.04 13.53 -20.43
N ARG A 320 4.11 14.04 -19.80
CA ARG A 320 5.44 13.43 -19.85
C ARG A 320 5.70 12.62 -18.60
N TYR A 321 6.14 11.39 -18.78
CA TYR A 321 6.40 10.43 -17.72
C TYR A 321 7.88 10.07 -17.69
N LEU A 322 8.45 9.98 -16.49
CA LEU A 322 9.88 9.77 -16.32
C LEU A 322 10.25 8.29 -16.46
N ASN A 323 11.27 8.00 -17.27
CA ASN A 323 11.89 6.69 -17.30
C ASN A 323 12.58 6.41 -15.95
N GLN A 324 12.34 5.23 -15.40
CA GLN A 324 12.82 4.83 -14.06
C GLN A 324 14.07 3.93 -14.12
N GLU A 325 14.51 3.52 -15.31
CA GLU A 325 15.57 2.53 -15.46
C GLU A 325 16.95 3.08 -15.07
N TRP A 326 17.80 2.18 -14.57
CA TRP A 326 19.14 2.47 -14.07
C TRP A 326 20.16 2.64 -15.20
N ASN A 327 19.96 3.67 -16.02
CA ASN A 327 20.91 4.14 -17.03
C ASN A 327 20.70 5.63 -17.31
N THR A 328 21.65 6.26 -17.99
CA THR A 328 21.56 7.68 -18.42
C THR A 328 21.39 7.85 -19.93
N VAL A 329 21.27 6.74 -20.66
CA VAL A 329 21.26 6.70 -22.13
C VAL A 329 19.85 6.91 -22.66
N LYS A 330 18.83 6.31 -22.03
CA LYS A 330 17.43 6.45 -22.46
C LYS A 330 16.94 7.90 -22.28
N PRO A 331 16.03 8.37 -23.15
CA PRO A 331 15.39 9.67 -22.97
C PRO A 331 14.71 9.77 -21.59
N PRO A 332 14.86 10.89 -20.85
CA PRO A 332 14.25 11.01 -19.52
C PRO A 332 12.72 10.85 -19.53
N PHE A 333 12.05 11.22 -20.62
CA PHE A 333 10.59 11.27 -20.73
C PHE A 333 9.98 10.11 -21.53
N SER A 334 10.59 8.93 -21.45
CA SER A 334 10.10 7.69 -22.04
C SER A 334 9.60 6.71 -20.97
N GLY A 335 9.00 7.24 -19.91
CA GLY A 335 8.49 6.46 -18.79
C GLY A 335 7.09 5.90 -18.98
N ASP A 336 6.74 5.01 -18.07
CA ASP A 336 5.42 4.39 -17.98
C ASP A 336 4.54 5.09 -16.93
N ALA A 337 3.23 4.95 -17.07
CA ALA A 337 2.24 5.58 -16.19
C ALA A 337 1.59 4.59 -15.20
N VAL A 338 1.56 3.31 -15.56
CA VAL A 338 0.99 2.22 -14.75
C VAL A 338 1.97 1.07 -14.78
N ASN A 339 2.34 0.55 -13.62
CA ASN A 339 3.28 -0.55 -13.52
C ASN A 339 2.65 -1.70 -12.72
N ALA A 340 3.20 -2.88 -12.94
CA ALA A 340 2.93 -4.03 -12.10
C ALA A 340 4.20 -4.84 -11.90
N TYR A 341 4.30 -5.45 -10.73
CA TYR A 341 5.45 -6.23 -10.31
C TYR A 341 5.01 -7.54 -9.68
N ASN A 342 5.76 -8.61 -9.93
CA ASN A 342 5.68 -9.85 -9.18
C ASN A 342 7.05 -10.11 -8.56
N ASP A 343 7.10 -10.25 -7.24
CA ASP A 343 8.33 -10.59 -6.54
C ASP A 343 8.59 -12.09 -6.65
N GLY A 344 9.77 -12.48 -7.12
CA GLY A 344 10.18 -13.88 -7.17
C GLY A 344 11.65 -14.04 -6.82
N PRO A 345 12.14 -15.28 -6.64
CA PRO A 345 13.53 -15.52 -6.29
C PRO A 345 14.51 -14.90 -7.29
N LEU A 346 15.59 -14.33 -6.77
CA LEU A 346 16.74 -13.87 -7.54
C LEU A 346 17.59 -15.07 -7.99
N ALA A 347 18.59 -14.81 -8.84
CA ALA A 347 19.49 -15.85 -9.35
C ALA A 347 20.28 -16.59 -8.26
N ASP A 348 20.51 -15.94 -7.11
CA ASP A 348 21.16 -16.52 -5.94
C ASP A 348 20.18 -17.26 -5.00
N GLY A 349 18.90 -17.32 -5.36
CA GLY A 349 17.83 -17.95 -4.58
C GLY A 349 17.24 -17.08 -3.46
N SER A 350 17.79 -15.90 -3.20
CA SER A 350 17.23 -14.97 -2.23
C SER A 350 15.93 -14.33 -2.76
N GLN A 351 15.03 -13.97 -1.84
CA GLN A 351 13.78 -13.29 -2.15
C GLN A 351 13.40 -12.36 -1.01
N MET A 352 12.87 -11.18 -1.33
CA MET A 352 12.38 -10.23 -0.34
C MET A 352 10.98 -10.62 0.17
N GLY A 353 10.08 -10.94 -0.76
CA GLY A 353 8.69 -11.29 -0.52
C GLY A 353 8.44 -12.76 -0.16
N PRO A 354 7.32 -13.32 -0.64
CA PRO A 354 6.63 -12.94 -1.87
C PRO A 354 5.58 -11.81 -1.69
N PHE A 355 5.50 -10.92 -2.68
CA PHE A 355 4.46 -9.90 -2.86
C PHE A 355 4.25 -9.62 -4.35
N TYR A 356 3.16 -8.93 -4.69
CA TYR A 356 3.00 -8.31 -6.01
C TYR A 356 2.60 -6.85 -5.85
N GLU A 357 2.84 -6.05 -6.90
CA GLU A 357 2.48 -4.63 -6.90
C GLU A 357 1.53 -4.26 -8.04
N LEU A 358 0.59 -3.36 -7.72
CA LEU A 358 -0.09 -2.50 -8.68
C LEU A 358 0.37 -1.07 -8.41
N GLU A 359 0.70 -0.34 -9.47
CA GLU A 359 1.41 0.92 -9.31
C GLU A 359 0.88 1.98 -10.28
N SER A 360 0.88 3.24 -9.84
CA SER A 360 0.56 4.39 -10.70
C SER A 360 1.57 5.50 -10.52
N VAL A 361 1.86 6.21 -11.61
CA VAL A 361 2.85 7.29 -11.63
C VAL A 361 2.17 8.61 -12.00
N SER A 362 2.61 9.72 -11.42
CA SER A 362 2.22 11.05 -11.87
C SER A 362 3.07 11.48 -13.07
N PRO A 363 2.62 12.47 -13.85
CA PRO A 363 3.52 13.17 -14.77
C PRO A 363 4.74 13.76 -14.06
N ALA A 364 5.79 14.07 -14.83
CA ALA A 364 6.94 14.85 -14.38
C ALA A 364 6.48 16.26 -13.96
N ALA A 365 6.88 16.70 -12.77
CA ALA A 365 6.39 17.94 -12.18
C ALA A 365 7.16 19.17 -12.69
N LEU A 366 6.68 19.80 -13.76
CA LEU A 366 7.12 21.12 -14.24
C LEU A 366 6.58 22.21 -13.30
N LEU A 367 7.29 22.49 -12.21
CA LEU A 367 6.81 23.39 -11.14
C LEU A 367 7.77 24.56 -10.88
N GLY A 368 7.26 25.78 -10.97
CA GLY A 368 7.89 26.97 -10.39
C GLY A 368 7.79 27.00 -8.86
N PRO A 369 8.50 27.94 -8.20
CA PRO A 369 8.41 28.14 -6.74
C PRO A 369 6.97 28.27 -6.24
N GLY A 370 6.61 27.50 -5.21
CA GLY A 370 5.28 27.46 -4.60
C GLY A 370 4.20 26.72 -5.41
N GLN A 371 4.49 26.31 -6.65
CA GLN A 371 3.55 25.53 -7.45
C GLN A 371 3.50 24.07 -7.01
N SER A 372 2.39 23.41 -7.30
CA SER A 372 2.13 22.03 -6.87
C SER A 372 1.53 21.16 -7.97
N LEU A 373 1.80 19.85 -7.90
CA LEU A 373 1.19 18.79 -8.70
C LEU A 373 0.49 17.80 -7.76
N THR A 374 -0.72 17.35 -8.10
CA THR A 374 -1.47 16.37 -7.31
C THR A 374 -1.70 15.08 -8.08
N HIS A 375 -1.53 13.94 -7.41
CA HIS A 375 -1.87 12.61 -7.91
C HIS A 375 -2.66 11.83 -6.85
N TRP A 376 -3.76 11.24 -7.28
CA TRP A 376 -4.63 10.46 -6.43
C TRP A 376 -4.66 8.99 -6.86
N HIS A 377 -4.79 8.13 -5.87
CA HIS A 377 -4.85 6.69 -6.05
C HIS A 377 -5.86 6.13 -5.05
N SER A 378 -6.75 5.24 -5.50
CA SER A 378 -7.72 4.54 -4.66
C SER A 378 -7.52 3.04 -4.77
N VAL A 379 -7.55 2.36 -3.62
CA VAL A 379 -7.47 0.90 -3.52
C VAL A 379 -8.79 0.40 -2.95
N PHE A 380 -9.31 -0.69 -3.53
CA PHE A 380 -10.53 -1.35 -3.10
C PHE A 380 -10.30 -2.86 -3.03
N HIS A 381 -10.78 -3.49 -1.96
CA HIS A 381 -10.82 -4.94 -1.83
C HIS A 381 -12.26 -5.39 -1.66
N PHE A 382 -12.65 -6.38 -2.45
CA PHE A 382 -13.96 -7.03 -2.39
C PHE A 382 -13.79 -8.50 -2.04
N VAL A 383 -14.59 -8.97 -1.08
CA VAL A 383 -14.60 -10.38 -0.63
C VAL A 383 -16.03 -10.86 -0.59
N GLY A 384 -16.30 -12.02 -1.19
CA GLY A 384 -17.65 -12.57 -1.24
C GLY A 384 -17.79 -13.72 -2.22
N SER A 385 -19.02 -13.99 -2.65
CA SER A 385 -19.30 -15.04 -3.63
C SER A 385 -18.62 -14.76 -4.97
N GLU A 386 -18.18 -15.81 -5.67
CA GLU A 386 -17.56 -15.66 -7.00
C GLU A 386 -18.50 -14.93 -7.99
N ALA A 387 -19.82 -15.13 -7.87
CA ALA A 387 -20.81 -14.43 -8.69
C ALA A 387 -20.84 -12.91 -8.43
N GLY A 388 -20.84 -12.50 -7.16
CA GLY A 388 -20.78 -11.08 -6.78
C GLY A 388 -19.50 -10.40 -7.26
N LEU A 389 -18.37 -11.07 -7.07
CA LEU A 389 -17.07 -10.58 -7.54
C LEU A 389 -16.99 -10.53 -9.08
N ASP A 390 -17.59 -11.49 -9.80
CA ASP A 390 -17.60 -11.52 -11.27
C ASP A 390 -18.37 -10.32 -11.85
N MET A 391 -19.48 -9.92 -11.20
CA MET A 391 -20.22 -8.72 -11.61
C MET A 391 -19.35 -7.46 -11.52
N ILE A 392 -18.61 -7.29 -10.41
CA ILE A 392 -17.68 -6.17 -10.21
C ILE A 392 -16.55 -6.23 -11.24
N CYS A 393 -15.94 -7.40 -11.42
CA CYS A 393 -14.83 -7.63 -12.34
C CYS A 393 -15.21 -7.25 -13.78
N ARG A 394 -16.36 -7.71 -14.27
CA ARG A 394 -16.87 -7.36 -15.60
C ARG A 394 -17.13 -5.88 -15.74
N LYS A 395 -17.74 -5.27 -14.73
CA LYS A 395 -18.11 -3.85 -14.75
C LYS A 395 -16.89 -2.94 -14.78
N VAL A 396 -15.86 -3.27 -14.00
CA VAL A 396 -14.71 -2.39 -13.75
C VAL A 396 -13.52 -2.72 -14.64
N LEU A 397 -13.18 -4.01 -14.79
CA LEU A 397 -12.01 -4.47 -15.54
C LEU A 397 -12.36 -4.95 -16.96
N GLY A 398 -13.64 -5.09 -17.28
CA GLY A 398 -14.09 -5.52 -18.61
C GLY A 398 -13.86 -7.01 -18.90
N VAL A 399 -13.61 -7.82 -17.86
CA VAL A 399 -13.33 -9.26 -17.98
C VAL A 399 -14.08 -10.05 -16.91
N SER A 400 -14.35 -11.33 -17.18
CA SER A 400 -14.93 -12.24 -16.20
C SER A 400 -13.86 -12.93 -15.35
N ILE A 401 -14.23 -13.31 -14.13
CA ILE A 401 -13.43 -14.18 -13.27
C ILE A 401 -13.13 -15.51 -13.95
N THR A 402 -14.10 -16.11 -14.65
CA THR A 402 -13.88 -17.35 -15.42
C THR A 402 -12.74 -17.19 -16.43
N LYS A 403 -12.67 -16.04 -17.12
CA LYS A 403 -11.60 -15.77 -18.06
C LYS A 403 -10.27 -15.57 -17.34
N ILE A 404 -10.24 -14.80 -16.25
CA ILE A 404 -9.02 -14.61 -15.44
C ILE A 404 -8.44 -15.95 -14.98
N LYS A 405 -9.28 -16.83 -14.43
CA LYS A 405 -8.88 -18.17 -13.95
C LYS A 405 -8.36 -19.09 -15.06
N GLY A 406 -8.76 -18.84 -16.32
CA GLY A 406 -8.40 -19.68 -17.47
C GLY A 406 -7.27 -19.14 -18.35
N VAL A 407 -6.64 -18.03 -17.99
CA VAL A 407 -5.60 -17.40 -18.82
C VAL A 407 -4.24 -18.13 -18.78
N PHE A 408 -3.90 -18.75 -17.64
CA PHE A 408 -2.59 -19.35 -17.38
C PHE A 408 -2.65 -20.85 -17.10
#